data_AF-A0A268P228-F1
#
_entry.id   AF-A0A268P228-F1
#
_cell.length_a   1.000
_cell.length_b   1.000
_cell.length_c   1.000
_cell.angle_alpha   90.00
_cell.angle_beta   90.00
_cell.angle_gamma   90.00
#
_symmetry.space_group_name_H-M   'P 1'
#
loop_
_entity.id
_entity.type
_entity.pdbx_description
1 polymer ?
#
loop_
_entity_poly.entity_id
_entity_poly.type
_entity_poly.pdbx_seq_one_letter_code
_entity_poly.pdbx_strand_id
1 'polypeptide(L)'
;MIIYMIIIYLIGLCIAFQYVTAFMFLMFGRNNPYARFVEKFYEHQPKDWYDKFMNFFYIMNYGVAHRGYVKVMEKHGGIKGKLRYAGLVFIATVILAIIGNIINAIEVRLTS
;
A
#
# COMPACT_ATOMS: atom_id res chain seq x y z
N MET A 1 23.76 -4.43 -10.99
CA MET A 1 23.36 -5.16 -9.77
C MET A 1 22.98 -4.25 -8.61
N ILE A 2 23.83 -3.32 -8.15
CA ILE A 2 23.53 -2.46 -6.98
C ILE A 2 22.25 -1.64 -7.15
N ILE A 3 22.08 -0.95 -8.29
CA ILE A 3 20.88 -0.16 -8.58
C ILE A 3 19.61 -1.02 -8.57
N TYR A 4 19.69 -2.24 -9.13
CA TYR A 4 18.58 -3.19 -9.15
C TYR A 4 18.17 -3.60 -7.72
N MET A 5 19.14 -3.93 -6.86
CA MET A 5 18.87 -4.27 -5.46
C MET A 5 18.22 -3.11 -4.68
N ILE A 6 18.69 -1.87 -4.91
CA ILE A 6 18.11 -0.67 -4.30
C ILE A 6 16.65 -0.50 -4.73
N ILE A 7 16.34 -0.66 -6.01
CA ILE A 7 14.97 -0.53 -6.54
C ILE A 7 14.05 -1.60 -5.93
N ILE A 8 14.48 -2.86 -5.90
CA ILE A 8 13.70 -3.96 -5.31
C ILE A 8 13.45 -3.72 -3.81
N TYR A 9 14.47 -3.27 -3.08
CA TYR A 9 14.34 -2.92 -1.67
C TYR A 9 13.31 -1.80 -1.44
N LEU A 10 13.37 -0.72 -2.23
CA LEU A 10 12.41 0.39 -2.14
C LEU A 10 10.97 -0.05 -2.47
N ILE A 11 10.79 -0.90 -3.47
CA ILE A 11 9.48 -1.47 -3.81
C ILE A 11 8.96 -2.32 -2.65
N GLY A 12 9.79 -3.19 -2.08
CA GLY A 12 9.44 -4.03 -0.93
C GLY A 12 9.00 -3.20 0.27
N LEU A 13 9.72 -2.12 0.55
CA LEU A 13 9.39 -1.17 1.60
C LEU A 13 8.05 -0.48 1.35
N CYS A 14 7.78 -0.03 0.12
CA CYS A 14 6.48 0.54 -0.25
C CYS A 14 5.32 -0.44 -0.06
N ILE A 15 5.50 -1.70 -0.46
CA ILE A 15 4.51 -2.75 -0.28
C ILE A 15 4.27 -2.99 1.22
N ALA A 16 5.34 -3.08 2.02
CA ALA A 16 5.23 -3.28 3.47
C ALA A 16 4.44 -2.15 4.15
N PHE A 17 4.72 -0.89 3.81
CA PHE A 17 3.96 0.25 4.34
C PHE A 17 2.48 0.20 3.95
N GLN A 18 2.15 -0.25 2.75
CA GLN A 18 0.74 -0.43 2.38
C GLN A 18 0.05 -1.53 3.18
N TYR A 19 0.74 -2.62 3.49
CA TYR A 19 0.19 -3.68 4.34
C TYR A 19 -0.03 -3.21 5.76
N VAL A 20 0.94 -2.50 6.34
CA VAL A 20 0.79 -1.90 7.68
C VAL A 20 -0.41 -0.95 7.68
N THR A 21 -0.52 -0.09 6.69
CA THR A 21 -1.65 0.84 6.55
C THR A 21 -2.98 0.10 6.44
N ALA A 22 -3.08 -0.89 5.56
CA ALA A 22 -4.29 -1.69 5.37
C ALA A 22 -4.70 -2.41 6.66
N PHE A 23 -3.73 -2.96 7.39
CA PHE A 23 -3.98 -3.63 8.66
C PHE A 23 -4.46 -2.64 9.75
N MET A 24 -3.83 -1.47 9.84
CA MET A 24 -4.25 -0.41 10.76
C MET A 24 -5.69 0.04 10.49
N PHE A 25 -6.08 0.17 9.22
CA PHE A 25 -7.46 0.47 8.86
C PHE A 25 -8.44 -0.65 9.19
N LEU A 26 -8.05 -1.91 9.00
CA LEU A 26 -8.90 -3.05 9.30
C LEU A 26 -9.20 -3.14 10.80
N MET A 27 -8.17 -3.00 11.64
CA MET A 27 -8.30 -3.05 13.09
C MET A 27 -9.00 -1.81 13.65
N PHE A 28 -8.43 -0.63 13.40
CA PHE A 28 -8.80 0.61 14.10
C PHE A 28 -9.68 1.56 13.27
N GLY A 29 -9.89 1.25 11.99
CA GLY A 29 -10.63 2.11 11.07
C GLY A 29 -9.85 3.37 10.69
N ARG A 30 -10.52 4.29 9.97
CA ARG A 30 -9.90 5.51 9.45
C ARG A 30 -9.40 6.46 10.54
N ASN A 31 -10.07 6.49 11.70
CA ASN A 31 -9.83 7.51 12.70
C ASN A 31 -8.68 7.18 13.68
N ASN A 32 -7.72 6.37 13.23
CA ASN A 32 -6.62 5.90 14.07
C ASN A 32 -5.44 6.89 14.09
N PRO A 33 -4.58 6.88 15.14
CA PRO A 33 -3.47 7.83 15.27
C PRO A 33 -2.44 7.74 14.14
N TYR A 34 -2.20 6.54 13.62
CA TYR A 34 -1.28 6.31 12.51
C TYR A 34 -1.80 6.97 11.21
N ALA A 35 -3.08 6.77 10.88
CA ALA A 35 -3.72 7.39 9.73
C ALA A 35 -3.65 8.93 9.80
N ARG A 36 -3.97 9.50 10.97
CA ARG A 36 -3.84 10.96 11.19
C ARG A 36 -2.39 11.44 11.10
N PHE A 37 -1.44 10.66 11.58
CA PHE A 37 -0.02 11.00 11.47
C PHE A 37 0.42 11.02 10.00
N VAL A 38 0.07 9.98 9.23
CA VAL A 38 0.47 9.85 7.83
C VAL A 38 -0.24 10.89 6.95
N GLU A 39 -1.51 11.20 7.21
CA GLU A 39 -2.28 12.24 6.49
C GLU A 39 -1.66 13.65 6.63
N LYS A 40 -0.94 13.95 7.71
CA LYS A 40 -0.24 15.24 7.86
C LYS A 40 0.90 15.44 6.86
N PHE A 41 1.42 14.36 6.27
CA PHE A 41 2.46 14.45 5.25
C PHE A 41 1.91 14.63 3.84
N TYR A 42 0.58 14.60 3.68
CA TYR A 42 -0.07 14.84 2.40
C TYR A 42 -0.48 16.30 2.26
N GLU A 43 0.10 16.97 1.27
CA GLU A 43 -0.21 18.35 0.92
C GLU A 43 -1.27 18.39 -0.19
N HIS A 44 -2.37 19.11 0.01
CA HIS A 44 -3.44 19.12 -1.00
C HIS A 44 -3.08 19.97 -2.22
N GLN A 45 -2.25 21.00 -2.03
CA GLN A 45 -1.77 21.88 -3.09
C GLN A 45 -0.24 21.94 -3.07
N PRO A 46 0.45 20.89 -3.56
CA PRO A 46 1.91 20.84 -3.50
C PRO A 46 2.50 21.90 -4.43
N LYS A 47 3.19 22.89 -3.85
CA LYS A 47 3.78 24.01 -4.61
C LYS A 47 5.19 23.65 -5.06
N ASP A 48 5.98 23.06 -4.16
CA ASP A 48 7.38 22.77 -4.40
C ASP A 48 7.62 21.31 -4.82
N TRP A 49 8.81 21.05 -5.37
CA TRP A 49 9.23 19.72 -5.79
C TRP A 49 9.28 18.74 -4.61
N TYR A 50 9.64 19.22 -3.43
CA TYR A 50 9.62 18.44 -2.20
C TYR A 50 8.21 17.97 -1.85
N ASP A 51 7.21 18.86 -1.89
CA ASP A 51 5.81 18.50 -1.58
C ASP A 51 5.27 17.47 -2.58
N LYS A 52 5.60 17.64 -3.88
CA LYS A 52 5.21 16.68 -4.92
C LYS A 52 5.84 15.31 -4.67
N PHE A 53 7.10 15.27 -4.25
CA PHE A 53 7.80 14.04 -3.89
C PHE A 53 7.19 13.38 -2.66
N MET A 54 6.94 14.14 -1.58
CA MET A 54 6.31 13.63 -0.37
C MET A 54 4.89 13.10 -0.63
N ASN A 55 4.11 13.79 -1.46
CA ASN A 55 2.80 13.31 -1.91
C ASN A 55 2.88 12.03 -2.73
N PHE A 56 3.86 11.93 -3.63
CA PHE A 56 4.10 10.70 -4.37
C PHE A 56 4.41 9.54 -3.43
N PHE A 57 5.31 9.75 -2.46
CA PHE A 57 5.63 8.77 -1.42
C PHE A 57 4.39 8.42 -0.58
N TYR A 58 3.59 9.40 -0.18
CA TYR A 58 2.34 9.17 0.54
C TYR A 58 1.37 8.31 -0.28
N ILE A 59 1.19 8.60 -1.58
CA ILE A 59 0.29 7.82 -2.44
C ILE A 59 0.78 6.38 -2.57
N MET A 60 2.09 6.21 -2.79
CA MET A 60 2.73 4.90 -2.91
C MET A 60 2.64 4.06 -1.64
N ASN A 61 2.81 4.68 -0.46
CA ASN A 61 2.93 3.98 0.82
C ASN A 61 1.62 3.89 1.63
N TYR A 62 0.67 4.81 1.42
CA TYR A 62 -0.58 4.91 2.20
C TYR A 62 -1.83 5.08 1.32
N GLY A 63 -1.71 5.83 0.22
CA GLY A 63 -2.85 6.30 -0.55
C GLY A 63 -3.69 5.22 -1.23
N VAL A 64 -3.09 4.07 -1.60
CA VAL A 64 -3.84 2.94 -2.17
C VAL A 64 -4.69 2.25 -1.12
N ALA A 65 -4.10 1.87 0.03
CA ALA A 65 -4.85 1.24 1.11
C ALA A 65 -5.93 2.16 1.68
N HIS A 66 -5.63 3.45 1.83
CA HIS A 66 -6.60 4.46 2.31
C HIS A 66 -7.78 4.62 1.35
N ARG A 67 -7.53 4.84 0.05
CA ARG A 67 -8.61 4.96 -0.94
C ARG A 67 -9.44 3.69 -1.04
N GLY A 68 -8.80 2.52 -0.99
CA GLY A 68 -9.50 1.24 -0.95
C GLY A 68 -10.42 1.11 0.27
N TYR A 69 -9.93 1.50 1.44
CA TYR A 69 -10.69 1.46 2.69
C TYR A 69 -11.89 2.40 2.64
N VAL A 70 -11.67 3.67 2.32
CA VAL A 70 -12.73 4.69 2.24
C VAL A 70 -13.82 4.25 1.26
N LYS A 71 -13.45 3.83 0.04
CA LYS A 71 -14.41 3.41 -0.99
C LYS A 71 -15.27 2.21 -0.55
N VAL A 72 -14.69 1.23 0.14
CA VAL A 72 -15.45 0.08 0.63
C VAL A 72 -16.37 0.46 1.79
N MET A 73 -15.85 1.27 2.72
CA MET A 73 -16.59 1.68 3.91
C MET A 73 -17.73 2.64 3.59
N GLU A 74 -17.56 3.54 2.62
CA GLU A 74 -18.64 4.40 2.11
C GLU A 74 -19.78 3.58 1.49
N LYS A 75 -19.44 2.49 0.79
CA LYS A 75 -20.43 1.65 0.10
C LYS A 75 -21.17 0.68 1.02
N HIS A 76 -20.49 0.07 1.98
CA HIS A 76 -21.06 -1.04 2.75
C HIS A 76 -21.22 -0.75 4.25
N GLY A 77 -20.45 0.19 4.80
CA GLY A 77 -20.49 0.56 6.22
C GLY A 77 -20.17 -0.59 7.21
N GLY A 78 -19.88 -0.22 8.45
CA GLY A 78 -19.79 -1.14 9.59
C GLY A 78 -18.92 -2.40 9.35
N ILE A 79 -19.37 -3.53 9.90
CA ILE A 79 -18.66 -4.81 9.86
C ILE A 79 -18.61 -5.39 8.42
N LYS A 80 -19.69 -5.22 7.64
CA LYS A 80 -19.74 -5.69 6.25
C LYS A 80 -18.68 -4.99 5.38
N GLY A 81 -18.47 -3.69 5.58
CA GLY A 81 -17.39 -2.95 4.95
C GLY A 81 -16.02 -3.46 5.35
N LYS A 82 -15.78 -3.70 6.64
CA LYS A 82 -14.51 -4.28 7.11
C LYS A 82 -14.21 -5.65 6.50
N LEU A 83 -15.19 -6.55 6.43
CA LEU A 83 -15.03 -7.87 5.81
C LEU A 83 -14.74 -7.77 4.30
N ARG A 84 -15.43 -6.89 3.58
CA ARG A 84 -15.18 -6.64 2.15
C ARG A 84 -13.79 -6.06 1.92
N TYR A 85 -13.34 -5.16 2.80
CA TYR A 85 -12.00 -4.60 2.72
C TYR A 85 -10.93 -5.64 3.04
N ALA A 86 -11.14 -6.48 4.05
CA ALA A 86 -10.28 -7.63 4.34
C ALA A 86 -10.17 -8.56 3.13
N GLY A 87 -11.29 -8.83 2.44
CA GLY A 87 -11.29 -9.58 1.19
C GLY A 87 -10.48 -8.91 0.07
N LEU A 88 -10.57 -7.59 -0.09
CA LEU A 88 -9.71 -6.85 -1.03
C LEU A 88 -8.22 -6.99 -0.71
N VAL A 89 -7.86 -6.85 0.57
CA VAL A 89 -6.47 -7.00 1.02
C VAL A 89 -5.99 -8.42 0.74
N PHE A 90 -6.80 -9.43 1.03
CA PHE A 90 -6.49 -10.84 0.73
C PHE A 90 -6.26 -11.09 -0.76
N ILE A 91 -7.14 -10.58 -1.63
CA ILE A 91 -6.98 -10.70 -3.09
C ILE A 91 -5.68 -10.04 -3.54
N ALA A 92 -5.36 -8.86 -3.02
CA ALA A 92 -4.09 -8.18 -3.32
C ALA A 92 -2.88 -9.01 -2.88
N THR A 93 -2.95 -9.70 -1.74
CA THR A 93 -1.90 -10.62 -1.27
C THR A 93 -1.72 -11.80 -2.20
N VAL A 94 -2.80 -12.43 -2.63
CA VAL A 94 -2.73 -13.56 -3.57
C VAL A 94 -2.10 -13.12 -4.90
N ILE A 95 -2.50 -11.98 -5.44
CA ILE A 95 -1.93 -11.44 -6.68
C ILE A 95 -0.43 -11.18 -6.53
N LEU A 96 0.01 -10.55 -5.42
CA LEU A 96 1.42 -10.29 -5.17
C LEU A 96 2.23 -11.58 -5.01
N ALA A 97 1.68 -12.60 -4.35
CA ALA A 97 2.32 -13.90 -4.23
C ALA A 97 2.48 -14.59 -5.60
N ILE A 98 1.47 -14.49 -6.49
CA ILE A 98 1.55 -15.00 -7.86
C ILE A 98 2.65 -14.28 -8.63
N ILE A 99 2.69 -12.94 -8.59
CA ILE A 99 3.71 -12.14 -9.27
C ILE A 99 5.11 -12.50 -8.75
N GLY A 100 5.30 -12.59 -7.44
CA GLY A 100 6.58 -12.98 -6.83
C GLY A 100 7.04 -14.36 -7.29
N ASN A 101 6.13 -15.33 -7.35
CA ASN A 101 6.45 -16.67 -7.85
C ASN A 101 6.81 -16.68 -9.34
N ILE A 102 6.12 -15.90 -10.18
CA ILE A 102 6.44 -15.77 -11.60
C ILE A 102 7.84 -15.17 -11.77
N ILE A 103 8.16 -14.09 -11.05
CA ILE A 103 9.49 -13.46 -11.11
C ILE A 103 10.57 -14.46 -10.71
N ASN A 104 10.38 -15.18 -9.60
CA ASN A 104 11.31 -16.20 -9.14
C ASN A 104 11.52 -17.32 -10.17
N ALA A 105 10.44 -17.81 -10.79
CA ALA A 105 10.53 -18.83 -11.82
C ALA A 105 11.32 -18.37 -13.06
N ILE A 106 11.17 -17.10 -13.46
CA ILE A 106 11.95 -16.49 -14.54
C ILE A 106 13.42 -16.39 -14.14
N GLU A 107 13.71 -15.93 -12.91
CA GLU A 107 15.08 -15.77 -12.41
C GLU A 107 15.83 -17.10 -12.33
N VAL A 108 15.19 -18.15 -11.80
CA VAL A 108 15.76 -19.51 -11.75
C VAL A 108 16.09 -20.00 -13.17
N ARG A 109 15.20 -19.80 -14.14
CA ARG A 109 15.42 -20.23 -15.53
C ARG A 109 16.55 -19.48 -16.24
N LEU A 110 16.80 -18.23 -15.87
CA LEU A 110 17.87 -17.42 -16.46
C LEU A 110 19.24 -17.68 -15.80
N THR A 111 19.26 -18.29 -14.62
CA THR A 111 20.48 -18.55 -13.82
C THR A 111 20.90 -20.02 -13.80
N SER A 112 20.04 -20.93 -14.25
CA SER A 112 20.33 -22.35 -14.55
C SER A 112 20.83 -22.56 -15.97
#